data_AF-A0A016WV80-F1
#
_entry.id   AF-A0A016WV80-F1
#
_cell.length_a   1.000
_cell.length_b   1.000
_cell.length_c   1.000
_cell.angle_alpha   90.00
_cell.angle_beta   90.00
_cell.angle_gamma   90.00
#
_symmetry.space_group_name_H-M   'P 1'
#
loop_
_entity.id
_entity.type
_entity.pdbx_description
1 polymer ?
#
loop_
_entity_poly.entity_id
_entity_poly.type
_entity_poly.pdbx_seq_one_letter_code
_entity_poly.pdbx_strand_id
1 'polypeptide(L)'
;MDPPRPTVYIPVKPPLPQVTICPKILGPFESVLRCSGLDLSRSSVTASGSWAKSIFVITLCTLICLVMFLKCIILVTESVKPMTLDWTVSCVWCFMAIHGFASALCVASWTRTCLLPMLQDMLARIQTQRTALTTCCDPSNVYRRIFFFGTLFIATWILASMKDILYEGHQRNESSPFTIGYPVNLTTMYGVEPVVFLMMALSSTLAMIIHALVFVHVNHEWTSYNEELANASKLQQLTVLEVLNSFSTRQAELLKMTKFVSERMGVFVTVSTVFSSLAAANGLYLMAGFEVISLIMRVMALLWMNCAMGIILITLNLPAKTQYEVKNTAQILLADDVLQHTDDEKCWRTCRSMMDRAHLSSTKMYFVQAFAIDQHFPHKILFIAPNIGTLMVMFKKMGLV
;
A
#
# COMPACT_ATOMS: atom_id res chain seq x y z
N MET A 1 -18.87 -73.01 28.10
CA MET A 1 -19.29 -71.63 28.37
C MET A 1 -18.02 -70.81 28.50
N ASP A 2 -17.60 -70.19 27.40
CA ASP A 2 -16.46 -69.27 27.40
C ASP A 2 -16.94 -67.86 27.76
N PRO A 3 -16.16 -67.08 28.53
CA PRO A 3 -16.56 -65.73 28.91
C PRO A 3 -16.44 -64.76 27.72
N PRO A 4 -17.28 -63.71 27.66
CA PRO A 4 -17.22 -62.73 26.58
C PRO A 4 -15.96 -61.86 26.70
N ARG A 5 -15.31 -61.60 25.57
CA ARG A 5 -14.15 -60.68 25.49
C ARG A 5 -14.57 -59.25 25.84
N PRO A 6 -13.73 -58.47 26.55
CA PRO A 6 -14.01 -57.07 26.82
C PRO A 6 -13.83 -56.23 25.55
N THR A 7 -14.87 -55.53 25.14
CA THR A 7 -14.81 -54.43 24.16
C THR A 7 -14.07 -53.25 24.78
N VAL A 8 -12.86 -52.97 24.29
CA VAL A 8 -12.12 -51.74 24.59
C VAL A 8 -12.81 -50.58 23.87
N TYR A 9 -13.53 -49.75 24.61
CA TYR A 9 -14.02 -48.47 24.13
C TYR A 9 -12.81 -47.54 23.99
N ILE A 10 -12.38 -47.29 22.74
CA ILE A 10 -11.46 -46.19 22.44
C ILE A 10 -12.33 -44.93 22.38
N PRO A 11 -12.20 -43.97 23.31
CA PRO A 11 -12.95 -42.73 23.22
C PRO A 11 -12.53 -42.00 21.95
N VAL A 12 -13.48 -41.79 21.04
CA VAL A 12 -13.32 -40.89 19.90
C VAL A 12 -13.03 -39.51 20.48
N LYS A 13 -11.76 -39.09 20.39
CA LYS A 13 -11.31 -37.77 20.80
C LYS A 13 -12.17 -36.77 20.01
N PRO A 14 -12.88 -35.83 20.68
CA PRO A 14 -13.64 -34.82 19.94
C PRO A 14 -12.70 -34.07 19.00
N PRO A 15 -13.17 -33.67 17.79
CA PRO A 15 -12.35 -32.87 16.89
C PRO A 15 -11.84 -31.66 17.66
N LEU A 16 -10.53 -31.43 17.60
CA LEU A 16 -9.90 -30.25 18.19
C LEU A 16 -10.68 -29.00 17.75
N PRO A 17 -10.94 -28.04 18.66
CA PRO A 17 -11.62 -26.81 18.29
C PRO A 17 -10.87 -26.18 17.11
N GLN A 18 -11.56 -25.99 16.00
CA GLN A 18 -11.11 -25.10 14.93
C GLN A 18 -10.91 -23.73 15.58
N VAL A 19 -9.66 -23.41 15.94
CA VAL A 19 -9.32 -22.08 16.39
C VAL A 19 -9.47 -21.20 15.15
N THR A 20 -10.62 -20.52 15.04
CA THR A 20 -10.87 -19.51 14.02
C THR A 20 -9.96 -18.33 14.33
N ILE A 21 -8.72 -18.39 13.86
CA ILE A 21 -7.80 -17.26 13.90
C ILE A 21 -8.38 -16.26 12.90
N CYS A 22 -9.09 -15.23 13.39
CA CYS A 22 -9.43 -14.08 12.56
C CYS A 22 -8.17 -13.19 12.49
N PRO A 23 -7.43 -13.17 11.37
CA PRO A 23 -6.17 -12.42 11.32
C PRO A 23 -6.47 -10.92 11.38
N LYS A 24 -6.02 -10.24 12.42
CA LYS A 24 -6.16 -8.77 12.52
C LYS A 24 -5.06 -8.06 11.73
N ILE A 25 -5.29 -7.91 10.42
CA ILE A 25 -4.35 -7.27 9.46
C ILE A 25 -3.86 -5.89 9.91
N LEU A 26 -4.76 -5.06 10.46
CA LEU A 26 -4.43 -3.65 10.77
C LEU A 26 -3.82 -3.46 12.17
N GLY A 27 -3.95 -4.46 13.05
CA GLY A 27 -3.44 -4.44 14.42
C GLY A 27 -3.70 -3.12 15.16
N PRO A 28 -2.65 -2.42 15.65
CA PRO A 28 -2.79 -1.18 16.42
C PRO A 28 -3.30 0.02 15.60
N PHE A 29 -3.22 -0.03 14.27
CA PHE A 29 -3.64 1.07 13.40
C PHE A 29 -5.16 1.12 13.18
N GLU A 30 -5.91 0.14 13.67
CA GLU A 30 -7.39 0.15 13.65
C GLU A 30 -7.97 1.35 14.40
N SER A 31 -7.37 1.72 15.53
CA SER A 31 -7.77 2.92 16.28
C SER A 31 -7.50 4.20 15.47
N VAL A 32 -6.37 4.25 14.75
CA VAL A 32 -6.01 5.40 13.90
C VAL A 32 -6.99 5.54 12.75
N LEU A 33 -7.36 4.43 12.09
CA LEU A 33 -8.36 4.41 11.03
C LEU A 33 -9.72 4.92 11.53
N ARG A 34 -10.19 4.43 12.68
CA ARG A 34 -11.48 4.85 13.27
C ARG A 34 -11.51 6.33 13.64
N CYS A 35 -10.40 6.86 14.14
CA CYS A 35 -10.29 8.27 14.51
C CYS A 35 -10.02 9.22 13.32
N SER A 36 -9.69 8.68 12.14
CA SER A 36 -9.32 9.50 10.97
C SER A 36 -10.47 10.28 10.34
N GLY A 37 -11.72 9.93 10.64
CA GLY A 37 -12.91 10.48 9.95
C GLY A 37 -13.13 9.96 8.53
N LEU A 38 -12.27 9.06 8.03
CA LEU A 38 -12.36 8.43 6.70
C LEU A 38 -12.93 7.00 6.74
N ASP A 39 -13.21 6.46 7.93
CA ASP A 39 -13.74 5.12 8.09
C ASP A 39 -15.25 5.08 7.77
N LEU A 40 -15.57 4.62 6.56
CA LEU A 40 -16.93 4.42 6.08
C LEU A 40 -17.49 3.02 6.36
N SER A 41 -16.81 2.17 7.15
CA SER A 41 -17.30 0.82 7.47
C SER A 41 -18.66 0.83 8.18
N ARG A 42 -18.96 1.90 8.94
CA ARG A 42 -20.24 2.11 9.63
C ARG A 42 -21.17 3.07 8.89
N SER A 43 -20.94 3.31 7.60
CA SER A 43 -21.75 4.24 6.81
C SER A 43 -23.15 3.70 6.47
N SER A 44 -23.42 2.40 6.61
CA SER A 44 -24.78 1.86 6.44
C SER A 44 -25.61 1.94 7.74
N VAL A 45 -26.92 2.14 7.61
CA VAL A 45 -27.88 2.16 8.74
C VAL A 45 -27.86 0.81 9.48
N THR A 46 -27.69 -0.29 8.75
CA THR A 46 -27.56 -1.64 9.29
C THR A 46 -26.28 -1.86 10.11
N ALA A 47 -25.18 -1.17 9.79
CA ALA A 47 -23.91 -1.30 10.51
C ALA A 47 -23.73 -0.28 11.65
N SER A 48 -24.36 0.90 11.57
CA SER A 48 -24.26 1.96 12.58
C SER A 48 -25.26 1.84 13.72
N GLY A 49 -26.35 1.09 13.51
CA GLY A 49 -27.48 0.97 14.44
C GLY A 49 -28.29 2.27 14.61
N SER A 50 -27.88 3.36 13.95
CA SER A 50 -28.55 4.66 14.00
C SER A 50 -28.28 5.45 12.72
N TRP A 51 -29.35 5.84 12.04
CA TRP A 51 -29.31 6.67 10.84
C TRP A 51 -28.54 7.99 11.05
N ALA A 52 -28.68 8.62 12.22
CA ALA A 52 -27.97 9.87 12.53
C ALA A 52 -26.44 9.70 12.58
N LYS A 53 -25.95 8.58 13.12
CA LYS A 53 -24.51 8.28 13.16
C LYS A 53 -23.94 8.00 11.77
N SER A 54 -24.69 7.28 10.94
CA SER A 54 -24.32 7.03 9.53
C SER A 54 -24.21 8.33 8.75
N ILE A 55 -25.20 9.23 8.86
CA ILE A 55 -25.16 10.55 8.22
C ILE A 55 -23.95 11.35 8.71
N PHE A 56 -23.73 11.42 10.02
CA PHE A 56 -22.61 12.18 10.58
C PHE A 56 -21.26 11.72 10.01
N VAL A 57 -21.02 10.41 9.93
CA VAL A 57 -19.77 9.85 9.38
C VAL A 57 -19.61 10.18 7.89
N ILE A 58 -20.68 10.07 7.10
CA ILE A 58 -20.65 10.41 5.67
C ILE A 58 -20.40 11.91 5.49
N THR A 59 -21.09 12.76 6.24
CA THR A 59 -20.91 14.22 6.20
C THR A 59 -19.50 14.63 6.61
N LEU A 60 -18.92 14.00 7.64
CA LEU A 60 -17.55 14.27 8.07
C LEU A 60 -16.53 13.87 6.99
N CYS A 61 -16.65 12.65 6.44
CA CYS A 61 -15.76 12.18 5.37
C CYS A 61 -15.85 13.04 4.11
N THR A 62 -17.06 13.43 3.71
CA THR A 62 -17.29 14.30 2.55
C THR A 62 -16.72 15.71 2.79
N LEU A 63 -16.86 16.27 3.99
CA LEU A 63 -16.26 17.56 4.35
C LEU A 63 -14.72 17.51 4.26
N ILE A 64 -14.09 16.46 4.81
CA ILE A 64 -12.64 16.28 4.74
C ILE A 64 -12.19 16.20 3.27
N CYS A 65 -12.84 15.37 2.46
CA CYS A 65 -12.50 15.22 1.04
C CYS A 65 -12.73 16.51 0.25
N LEU A 66 -13.80 17.26 0.55
CA LEU A 66 -14.11 18.53 -0.11
C LEU A 66 -13.01 19.56 0.17
N VAL A 67 -12.62 19.74 1.43
CA VAL A 67 -11.56 20.69 1.80
C VAL A 67 -10.22 20.34 1.14
N MET A 68 -9.86 19.06 1.11
CA MET A 68 -8.66 18.59 0.41
C MET A 68 -8.72 18.82 -1.10
N PHE A 69 -9.89 18.58 -1.72
CA PHE A 69 -10.13 18.81 -3.14
C PHE A 69 -9.99 20.31 -3.48
N LEU A 70 -10.63 21.19 -2.72
CA LEU A 70 -10.49 22.64 -2.92
C LEU A 70 -9.01 23.07 -2.83
N LYS A 71 -8.26 22.53 -1.87
CA LYS A 71 -6.82 22.86 -1.77
C LYS A 71 -6.02 22.34 -2.97
N CYS A 72 -6.34 21.18 -3.52
CA CYS A 72 -5.73 20.71 -4.76
C CYS A 72 -6.04 21.67 -5.93
N ILE A 73 -7.28 22.14 -6.06
CA ILE A 73 -7.65 23.12 -7.11
C ILE A 73 -6.87 24.44 -6.93
N ILE A 74 -6.76 24.95 -5.71
CA ILE A 74 -5.98 26.16 -5.42
C ILE A 74 -4.52 25.97 -5.86
N LEU A 75 -3.89 24.83 -5.51
CA LEU A 75 -2.50 24.55 -5.89
C LEU A 75 -2.30 24.36 -7.40
N VAL A 76 -3.29 23.78 -8.11
CA VAL A 76 -3.22 23.60 -9.58
C VAL A 76 -3.44 24.92 -10.32
N THR A 77 -4.26 25.82 -9.78
CA THR A 77 -4.62 27.10 -10.42
C THR A 77 -3.65 28.24 -10.09
N GLU A 78 -2.69 27.99 -9.20
CA GLU A 78 -1.66 28.97 -8.84
C GLU A 78 -0.78 29.31 -10.04
N SER A 79 -0.92 30.52 -10.57
CA SER A 79 -0.18 30.98 -11.74
C SER A 79 1.22 31.42 -11.35
N VAL A 80 2.17 30.49 -11.32
CA VAL A 80 3.59 30.78 -11.11
C VAL A 80 4.37 30.59 -12.42
N LYS A 81 5.31 31.50 -12.69
CA LYS A 81 6.16 31.41 -13.89
C LYS A 81 6.91 30.06 -13.92
N PRO A 82 6.81 29.28 -15.00
CA PRO A 82 7.47 27.97 -15.09
C PRO A 82 8.97 28.03 -14.84
N MET A 83 9.54 26.93 -14.33
CA MET A 83 10.97 26.75 -14.02
C MET A 83 11.56 27.68 -12.95
N THR A 84 10.75 28.51 -12.30
CA THR A 84 11.16 29.30 -11.13
C THR A 84 11.19 28.48 -9.84
N LEU A 85 11.78 29.04 -8.78
CA LEU A 85 11.88 28.38 -7.48
C LEU A 85 10.47 28.11 -6.93
N ASP A 86 9.64 29.15 -6.89
CA ASP A 86 8.27 29.11 -6.40
C ASP A 86 7.43 28.12 -7.20
N TRP A 87 7.64 28.05 -8.52
CA TRP A 87 6.94 27.09 -9.38
C TRP A 87 7.30 25.64 -9.01
N THR A 88 8.58 25.34 -8.86
CA THR A 88 9.04 23.99 -8.52
C THR A 88 8.49 23.54 -7.17
N VAL A 89 8.52 24.46 -6.22
CA VAL A 89 8.05 24.27 -4.86
C VAL A 89 6.54 24.04 -4.83
N SER A 90 5.77 24.85 -5.56
CA SER A 90 4.32 24.68 -5.74
C SER A 90 3.99 23.35 -6.44
N CYS A 91 4.78 22.92 -7.45
CA CYS A 91 4.64 21.61 -8.08
C CYS A 91 4.80 20.45 -7.10
N VAL A 92 5.83 20.46 -6.23
CA VAL A 92 6.02 19.40 -5.23
C VAL A 92 4.79 19.28 -4.34
N TRP A 93 4.26 20.41 -3.82
CA TRP A 93 3.06 20.35 -2.97
C TRP A 93 1.81 19.98 -3.72
N CYS A 94 1.62 20.48 -4.94
CA CYS A 94 0.50 20.14 -5.78
C CYS A 94 0.43 18.62 -5.98
N PHE A 95 1.53 17.99 -6.41
CA PHE A 95 1.56 16.54 -6.63
C PHE A 95 1.36 15.75 -5.33
N MET A 96 1.98 16.16 -4.23
CA MET A 96 1.80 15.48 -2.94
C MET A 96 0.40 15.70 -2.35
N ALA A 97 -0.23 16.84 -2.61
CA ALA A 97 -1.60 17.14 -2.21
C ALA A 97 -2.61 16.29 -2.99
N ILE A 98 -2.43 16.17 -4.30
CA ILE A 98 -3.26 15.28 -5.13
C ILE A 98 -3.08 13.82 -4.67
N HIS A 99 -1.85 13.40 -4.35
CA HIS A 99 -1.59 12.09 -3.75
C HIS A 99 -2.35 11.90 -2.43
N GLY A 100 -2.32 12.89 -1.52
CA GLY A 100 -3.04 12.82 -0.26
C GLY A 100 -4.56 12.79 -0.43
N PHE A 101 -5.10 13.60 -1.33
CA PHE A 101 -6.51 13.56 -1.68
C PHE A 101 -6.94 12.20 -2.25
N ALA A 102 -6.19 11.67 -3.22
CA ALA A 102 -6.48 10.35 -3.77
C ALA A 102 -6.36 9.24 -2.72
N SER A 103 -5.38 9.35 -1.80
CA SER A 103 -5.23 8.44 -0.66
C SER A 103 -6.46 8.45 0.23
N ALA A 104 -7.02 9.63 0.54
CA ALA A 104 -8.25 9.76 1.30
C ALA A 104 -9.43 9.07 0.61
N LEU A 105 -9.59 9.26 -0.71
CA LEU A 105 -10.62 8.59 -1.50
C LEU A 105 -10.43 7.06 -1.51
N CYS A 106 -9.19 6.58 -1.60
CA CYS A 106 -8.90 5.15 -1.53
C CYS A 106 -9.26 4.57 -0.15
N VAL A 107 -8.88 5.22 0.95
CA VAL A 107 -9.25 4.77 2.31
C VAL A 107 -10.76 4.73 2.51
N ALA A 108 -11.46 5.80 2.10
CA ALA A 108 -12.91 5.87 2.16
C ALA A 108 -13.56 4.76 1.32
N SER A 109 -13.06 4.52 0.10
CA SER A 109 -13.53 3.45 -0.77
C SER A 109 -13.29 2.07 -0.15
N TRP A 110 -12.08 1.80 0.37
CA TRP A 110 -11.71 0.50 0.91
C TRP A 110 -12.53 0.15 2.16
N THR A 111 -12.76 1.12 3.04
CA THR A 111 -13.59 0.94 4.24
C THR A 111 -15.06 0.79 3.89
N ARG A 112 -15.58 1.57 2.93
CA ARG A 112 -16.95 1.41 2.41
C ARG A 112 -17.18 0.05 1.78
N THR A 113 -16.20 -0.48 1.02
CA THR A 113 -16.33 -1.79 0.38
C THR A 113 -15.99 -2.96 1.30
N CYS A 114 -15.71 -2.73 2.58
CA CYS A 114 -15.31 -3.78 3.53
C CYS A 114 -14.08 -4.60 3.05
N LEU A 115 -13.11 -3.94 2.42
CA LEU A 115 -11.91 -4.59 1.87
C LEU A 115 -11.19 -5.46 2.91
N LEU A 116 -10.93 -4.88 4.09
CA LEU A 116 -10.20 -5.54 5.17
C LEU A 116 -10.95 -6.77 5.72
N PRO A 117 -12.23 -6.67 6.14
CA PRO A 117 -13.00 -7.85 6.55
C PRO A 117 -13.02 -8.98 5.51
N MET A 118 -13.30 -8.67 4.24
CA MET A 118 -13.35 -9.68 3.19
C MET A 118 -12.00 -10.39 3.00
N LEU A 119 -10.90 -9.63 3.10
CA LEU A 119 -9.55 -10.19 3.03
C LEU A 119 -9.25 -11.07 4.25
N GLN A 120 -9.67 -10.66 5.45
CA GLN A 120 -9.51 -11.47 6.66
C GLN A 120 -10.25 -12.81 6.55
N ASP A 121 -11.46 -12.82 5.98
CA ASP A 121 -12.24 -14.03 5.74
C ASP A 121 -11.59 -14.93 4.67
N MET A 122 -10.98 -14.36 3.64
CA MET A 122 -10.19 -15.12 2.66
C MET A 122 -8.93 -15.73 3.29
N LEU A 123 -8.19 -14.94 4.08
CA LEU A 123 -7.00 -15.40 4.79
C LEU A 123 -7.33 -16.50 5.80
N ALA A 124 -8.39 -16.35 6.59
CA ALA A 124 -8.82 -17.37 7.55
C ALA A 124 -9.11 -18.71 6.84
N ARG A 125 -9.81 -18.68 5.70
CA ARG A 125 -10.07 -19.88 4.88
C ARG A 125 -8.78 -20.52 4.37
N ILE A 126 -7.84 -19.74 3.85
CA ILE A 126 -6.54 -20.26 3.39
C ILE A 126 -5.72 -20.84 4.55
N GLN A 127 -5.74 -20.19 5.72
CA GLN A 127 -5.00 -20.64 6.90
C GLN A 127 -5.55 -21.96 7.46
N THR A 128 -6.85 -22.22 7.36
CA THR A 128 -7.43 -23.52 7.75
C THR A 128 -6.97 -24.68 6.86
N GLN A 129 -6.42 -24.40 5.67
CA GLN A 129 -5.90 -25.40 4.73
C GLN A 129 -4.40 -25.69 4.91
N ARG A 130 -3.75 -25.13 5.94
CA ARG A 130 -2.32 -25.38 6.20
C ARG A 130 -2.09 -26.75 6.81
N THR A 131 -1.04 -27.42 6.33
CA THR A 131 -0.62 -28.74 6.82
C THR A 131 0.28 -28.64 8.06
N ALA A 132 0.99 -27.52 8.23
CA ALA A 132 1.83 -27.24 9.38
C ALA A 132 1.53 -25.85 9.97
N LEU A 133 1.51 -25.76 11.29
CA LEU A 133 1.38 -24.49 12.01
C LEU A 133 2.74 -23.80 12.01
N THR A 134 3.15 -23.22 10.89
CA THR A 134 4.37 -22.41 10.83
C THR A 134 4.22 -21.26 11.81
N THR A 135 5.17 -21.15 12.74
CA THR A 135 5.21 -20.10 13.77
C THR A 135 5.07 -18.75 13.07
N CYS A 136 3.95 -18.07 13.34
CA CYS A 136 3.64 -16.75 12.80
C CYS A 136 4.87 -15.86 12.99
N CYS A 137 5.48 -15.38 11.90
CA CYS A 137 6.55 -14.40 12.00
C CYS A 137 6.06 -13.25 12.88
N ASP A 138 6.80 -12.92 13.94
CA ASP A 138 6.41 -11.88 14.88
C ASP A 138 6.13 -10.57 14.10
N PRO A 139 4.85 -10.15 14.00
CA PRO A 139 4.49 -9.02 13.17
C PRO A 139 4.94 -7.69 13.80
N SER A 140 5.43 -7.71 15.05
CA SER A 140 5.92 -6.55 15.80
C SER A 140 6.97 -5.73 15.03
N ASN A 141 7.89 -6.40 14.34
CA ASN A 141 8.96 -5.75 13.58
C ASN A 141 8.43 -4.98 12.36
N VAL A 142 7.39 -5.49 11.71
CA VAL A 142 6.75 -4.82 10.57
C VAL A 142 6.00 -3.59 11.05
N TYR A 143 5.18 -3.72 12.10
CA TYR A 143 4.44 -2.60 12.68
C TYR A 143 5.36 -1.47 13.16
N ARG A 144 6.49 -1.82 13.81
CA ARG A 144 7.48 -0.83 14.28
C ARG A 144 8.11 -0.04 13.13
N ARG A 145 8.49 -0.72 12.04
CA ARG A 145 9.05 -0.06 10.85
C ARG A 145 8.03 0.88 10.21
N ILE A 146 6.80 0.41 10.05
CA ILE A 146 5.69 1.20 9.50
C ILE A 146 5.45 2.45 10.35
N PHE A 147 5.43 2.31 11.67
CA PHE A 147 5.26 3.45 12.59
C PHE A 147 6.38 4.49 12.44
N PHE A 148 7.63 4.06 12.38
CA PHE A 148 8.77 4.95 12.22
C PHE A 148 8.71 5.73 10.89
N PHE A 149 8.50 5.04 9.76
CA PHE A 149 8.41 5.68 8.45
C PHE A 149 7.16 6.55 8.30
N GLY A 150 6.03 6.13 8.85
CA GLY A 150 4.79 6.93 8.88
C GLY A 150 4.98 8.23 9.67
N THR A 151 5.66 8.16 10.82
CA THR A 151 5.96 9.35 11.63
C THR A 151 6.90 10.31 10.91
N LEU A 152 7.96 9.79 10.26
CA LEU A 152 8.88 10.59 9.45
C LEU A 152 8.15 11.30 8.29
N PHE A 153 7.23 10.60 7.63
CA PHE A 153 6.45 11.16 6.54
C PHE A 153 5.51 12.28 7.02
N ILE A 154 4.80 12.06 8.13
CA ILE A 154 3.96 13.10 8.75
C ILE A 154 4.81 14.31 9.19
N ALA A 155 5.99 14.08 9.77
CA ALA A 155 6.90 15.16 10.14
C ALA A 155 7.35 15.98 8.93
N THR A 156 7.59 15.33 7.78
CA THR A 156 7.93 16.01 6.51
C THR A 156 6.78 16.92 6.04
N TRP A 157 5.54 16.46 6.15
CA TRP A 157 4.35 17.29 5.87
C TRP A 157 4.23 18.48 6.81
N ILE A 158 4.43 18.28 8.11
CA ILE A 158 4.35 19.35 9.11
C ILE A 158 5.42 20.41 8.79
N LEU A 159 6.67 19.99 8.56
CA LEU A 159 7.74 20.91 8.20
C LEU A 159 7.41 21.70 6.92
N ALA A 160 6.82 21.04 5.92
CA ALA A 160 6.40 21.69 4.70
C ALA A 160 5.25 22.69 4.89
N SER A 161 4.30 22.38 5.79
CA SER A 161 3.19 23.27 6.10
C SER A 161 3.62 24.53 6.86
N MET A 162 4.79 24.49 7.52
CA MET A 162 5.37 25.63 8.25
C MET A 162 6.33 26.47 7.42
N LYS A 163 6.41 26.25 6.10
CA LYS A 163 7.36 26.94 5.21
C LYS A 163 7.29 28.46 5.33
N ASP A 164 6.10 29.05 5.41
CA ASP A 164 5.93 30.51 5.32
C ASP A 164 6.42 31.15 6.62
N ILE A 165 6.21 30.44 7.73
CA ILE A 165 6.71 30.80 9.04
C ILE A 165 8.25 30.67 9.10
N LEU A 166 8.80 29.58 8.55
CA LEU A 166 10.22 29.25 8.65
C LEU A 166 11.11 29.95 7.61
N TYR A 167 10.56 30.28 6.44
CA TYR A 167 11.29 30.82 5.29
C TYR A 167 11.02 32.31 5.07
N GLU A 168 9.75 32.71 4.95
CA GLU A 168 9.41 34.13 4.74
C GLU A 168 9.64 34.96 6.01
N GLY A 169 9.38 34.37 7.18
CA GLY A 169 9.67 34.98 8.48
C GLY A 169 11.17 35.20 8.77
N HIS A 170 12.07 34.45 8.12
CA HIS A 170 13.52 34.60 8.30
C HIS A 170 14.15 35.58 7.29
N GLN A 171 13.58 35.73 6.09
CA GLN A 171 14.03 36.74 5.12
C GLN A 171 13.58 38.16 5.47
N ARG A 172 12.42 38.32 6.14
CA ARG A 172 12.02 39.60 6.75
C ARG A 172 12.75 39.78 8.07
N ASN A 173 13.97 40.30 7.99
CA ASN A 173 14.79 40.68 9.12
C ASN A 173 14.25 41.96 9.82
N GLU A 174 12.97 41.97 10.15
CA GLU A 174 12.32 43.08 10.87
C GLU A 174 11.57 42.52 12.06
N SER A 175 11.82 43.11 13.23
CA SER A 175 11.04 42.99 14.45
C SER A 175 9.62 43.56 14.30
N SER A 176 8.98 43.35 13.14
CA SER A 176 7.58 43.61 12.93
C SER A 176 6.80 42.38 13.45
N PRO A 177 5.89 42.53 14.41
CA PRO A 177 5.02 41.43 14.80
C PRO A 177 4.32 40.88 13.57
N PHE A 178 4.19 39.54 13.52
CA PHE A 178 3.44 38.82 12.50
C PHE A 178 2.12 39.54 12.21
N THR A 179 2.04 40.23 11.07
CA THR A 179 0.84 40.97 10.69
C THR A 179 -0.05 40.02 9.91
N ILE A 180 -1.18 39.66 10.50
CA ILE A 180 -2.31 39.05 9.79
C ILE A 180 -2.71 40.09 8.74
N GLY A 181 -2.36 39.85 7.47
CA GLY A 181 -2.77 40.69 6.36
C GLY A 181 -4.30 40.68 6.26
N TYR A 182 -4.93 41.82 6.52
CA TYR A 182 -6.34 42.03 6.21
C TYR A 182 -6.45 42.54 4.77
N PRO A 183 -7.46 42.11 3.99
CA PRO A 183 -8.60 41.28 4.40
C PRO A 183 -8.25 39.80 4.56
N VAL A 184 -8.99 39.12 5.46
CA VAL A 184 -8.91 37.67 5.67
C VAL A 184 -9.46 36.96 4.42
N ASN A 185 -8.58 36.70 3.47
CA ASN A 185 -8.82 35.81 2.34
C ASN A 185 -8.48 34.36 2.72
N LEU A 186 -8.96 33.38 1.94
CA LEU A 186 -8.63 31.95 2.12
C LEU A 186 -7.10 31.69 2.13
N THR A 187 -6.34 32.58 1.50
CA THR A 187 -4.86 32.58 1.42
C THR A 187 -4.17 33.14 2.67
N THR A 188 -4.87 33.91 3.52
CA THR A 188 -4.34 34.51 4.76
C THR A 188 -4.81 33.78 6.02
N MET A 189 -5.56 32.69 5.87
CA MET A 189 -6.06 31.88 6.99
C MET A 189 -4.97 30.93 7.49
N TYR A 190 -3.92 31.48 8.10
CA TYR A 190 -2.73 30.78 8.60
C TYR A 190 -3.04 29.58 9.53
N GLY A 191 -4.25 29.50 10.11
CA GLY A 191 -4.68 28.38 10.95
C GLY A 191 -5.25 27.17 10.21
N VAL A 192 -5.85 27.33 9.02
CA VAL A 192 -6.54 26.23 8.32
C VAL A 192 -5.58 25.45 7.43
N GLU A 193 -4.61 26.12 6.81
CA GLU A 193 -3.68 25.48 5.89
C GLU A 193 -2.84 24.34 6.52
N PRO A 194 -2.22 24.53 7.70
CA PRO A 194 -1.53 23.43 8.39
C PRO A 194 -2.46 22.27 8.74
N VAL A 195 -3.73 22.55 9.05
CA VAL A 195 -4.73 21.51 9.35
C VAL A 195 -5.07 20.69 8.10
N VAL A 196 -5.24 21.34 6.94
CA VAL A 196 -5.51 20.64 5.68
C VAL A 196 -4.31 19.78 5.26
N PHE A 197 -3.08 20.29 5.41
CA PHE A 197 -1.87 19.51 5.13
C PHE A 197 -1.69 18.35 6.11
N LEU A 198 -2.05 18.52 7.38
CA LEU A 198 -2.08 17.42 8.34
C LEU A 198 -3.11 16.35 7.94
N MET A 199 -4.30 16.74 7.46
CA MET A 199 -5.28 15.79 6.91
C MET A 199 -4.73 15.02 5.70
N MET A 200 -4.01 15.70 4.80
CA MET A 200 -3.30 15.07 3.67
C MET A 200 -2.21 14.10 4.14
N ALA A 201 -1.45 14.47 5.16
CA ALA A 201 -0.42 13.63 5.75
C ALA A 201 -1.01 12.36 6.37
N LEU A 202 -2.06 12.51 7.19
CA LEU A 202 -2.73 11.40 7.87
C LEU A 202 -3.38 10.44 6.87
N SER A 203 -4.12 10.96 5.89
CA SER A 203 -4.78 10.15 4.85
C SER A 203 -3.77 9.39 3.99
N SER A 204 -2.70 10.06 3.52
CA SER A 204 -1.61 9.41 2.78
C SER A 204 -0.94 8.30 3.59
N THR A 205 -0.60 8.60 4.85
CA THR A 205 0.06 7.64 5.74
C THR A 205 -0.83 6.43 5.99
N LEU A 206 -2.11 6.65 6.27
CA LEU A 206 -3.08 5.61 6.52
C LEU A 206 -3.30 4.72 5.29
N ALA A 207 -3.40 5.30 4.09
CA ALA A 207 -3.51 4.54 2.86
C ALA A 207 -2.27 3.67 2.61
N MET A 208 -1.07 4.22 2.84
CA MET A 208 0.19 3.49 2.74
C MET A 208 0.29 2.36 3.77
N ILE A 209 -0.16 2.57 5.01
CA ILE A 209 -0.21 1.54 6.05
C ILE A 209 -1.12 0.38 5.61
N ILE A 210 -2.34 0.68 5.17
CA ILE A 210 -3.30 -0.33 4.71
C ILE A 210 -2.72 -1.12 3.53
N HIS A 211 -2.19 -0.42 2.52
CA HIS A 211 -1.54 -1.04 1.36
C HIS A 211 -0.38 -1.96 1.79
N ALA A 212 0.51 -1.45 2.65
CA ALA A 212 1.67 -2.19 3.11
C ALA A 212 1.29 -3.47 3.86
N LEU A 213 0.39 -3.37 4.83
CA LEU A 213 -0.04 -4.50 5.65
C LEU A 213 -0.77 -5.56 4.83
N VAL A 214 -1.69 -5.15 3.94
CA VAL A 214 -2.41 -6.07 3.06
C VAL A 214 -1.44 -6.90 2.23
N PHE A 215 -0.49 -6.26 1.54
CA PHE A 215 0.46 -7.00 0.72
C PHE A 215 1.49 -7.77 1.55
N VAL A 216 1.86 -7.33 2.75
CA VAL A 216 2.73 -8.12 3.66
C VAL A 216 2.05 -9.45 4.01
N HIS A 217 0.76 -9.42 4.37
CA HIS A 217 0.01 -10.64 4.67
C HIS A 217 -0.17 -11.54 3.44
N VAL A 218 -0.54 -10.98 2.29
CA VAL A 218 -0.64 -11.75 1.03
C VAL A 218 0.69 -12.40 0.66
N ASN A 219 1.79 -11.64 0.74
CA ASN A 219 3.12 -12.16 0.44
C ASN A 219 3.54 -13.25 1.43
N HIS A 220 3.24 -13.08 2.72
CA HIS A 220 3.55 -14.10 3.72
C HIS A 220 2.83 -15.42 3.43
N GLU A 221 1.55 -15.39 3.07
CA GLU A 221 0.80 -16.61 2.70
C GLU A 221 1.38 -17.28 1.44
N TRP A 222 1.78 -16.51 0.43
CA TRP A 222 2.42 -17.05 -0.77
C TRP A 222 3.79 -17.66 -0.49
N THR A 223 4.64 -16.99 0.28
CA THR A 223 5.95 -17.53 0.66
C THR A 223 5.80 -18.81 1.48
N SER A 224 4.88 -18.85 2.47
CA SER A 224 4.58 -20.07 3.23
C SER A 224 4.08 -21.21 2.33
N TYR A 225 3.18 -20.92 1.39
CA TYR A 225 2.70 -21.90 0.43
C TYR A 225 3.83 -22.46 -0.45
N ASN A 226 4.72 -21.60 -0.97
CA ASN A 226 5.85 -22.02 -1.80
C ASN A 226 6.87 -22.84 -1.02
N GLU A 227 7.14 -22.50 0.25
CA GLU A 227 7.99 -23.29 1.15
C GLU A 227 7.40 -24.68 1.42
N GLU A 228 6.09 -24.75 1.74
CA GLU A 228 5.38 -26.02 1.94
C GLU A 228 5.38 -26.88 0.66
N LEU A 229 5.13 -26.27 -0.50
CA LEU A 229 5.14 -26.95 -1.80
C LEU A 229 6.54 -27.49 -2.16
N ALA A 230 7.58 -26.68 -1.97
CA ALA A 230 8.95 -27.09 -2.21
C ALA A 230 9.38 -28.24 -1.29
N ASN A 231 8.94 -28.22 -0.03
CA ASN A 231 9.20 -29.32 0.91
C ASN A 231 8.42 -30.59 0.53
N ALA A 232 7.16 -30.47 0.14
CA ALA A 232 6.35 -31.60 -0.33
C ALA A 232 6.91 -32.24 -1.61
N SER A 233 7.44 -31.42 -2.53
CA SER A 233 8.15 -31.87 -3.72
C SER A 233 9.41 -32.67 -3.36
N LYS A 234 10.27 -32.14 -2.48
CA LYS A 234 11.47 -32.84 -2.00
C LYS A 234 11.18 -34.18 -1.34
N LEU A 235 10.04 -34.29 -0.64
CA LEU A 235 9.58 -35.52 0.01
C LEU A 235 8.80 -36.44 -0.94
N GLN A 236 8.70 -36.11 -2.23
CA GLN A 236 7.95 -36.83 -3.27
C GLN A 236 6.46 -37.07 -2.92
N GLN A 237 5.90 -36.27 -2.01
CA GLN A 237 4.51 -36.37 -1.56
C GLN A 237 3.52 -35.88 -2.61
N LEU A 238 3.99 -35.09 -3.59
CA LEU A 238 3.18 -34.57 -4.68
C LEU A 238 2.72 -35.63 -5.68
N THR A 239 3.29 -36.84 -5.64
CA THR A 239 2.82 -38.00 -6.42
C THR A 239 1.46 -38.50 -5.94
N VAL A 240 1.10 -38.22 -4.68
CA VAL A 240 -0.20 -38.57 -4.11
C VAL A 240 -1.24 -37.56 -4.57
N LEU A 241 -2.21 -38.03 -5.36
CA LEU A 241 -3.26 -37.19 -5.96
C LEU A 241 -4.03 -36.35 -4.93
N GLU A 242 -4.31 -36.90 -3.75
CA GLU A 242 -5.03 -36.19 -2.68
C GLU A 242 -4.24 -34.99 -2.15
N VAL A 243 -2.93 -35.16 -1.95
CA VAL A 243 -2.01 -34.10 -1.52
C VAL A 243 -1.92 -33.01 -2.59
N LEU A 244 -1.74 -33.42 -3.85
CA LEU A 244 -1.67 -32.49 -4.98
C LEU A 244 -2.98 -31.70 -5.18
N ASN A 245 -4.14 -32.35 -5.02
CA ASN A 245 -5.44 -31.68 -5.11
C ASN A 245 -5.67 -30.67 -3.97
N SER A 246 -5.17 -30.97 -2.76
CA SER A 246 -5.19 -30.03 -1.65
C SER A 246 -4.37 -28.75 -1.97
N PHE A 247 -3.14 -28.92 -2.45
CA PHE A 247 -2.30 -27.79 -2.90
C PHE A 247 -2.94 -27.02 -4.06
N SER A 248 -3.50 -27.72 -5.05
CA SER A 248 -4.21 -27.13 -6.20
C SER A 248 -5.40 -26.26 -5.79
N THR A 249 -6.14 -26.69 -4.76
CA THR A 249 -7.29 -25.96 -4.21
C THR A 249 -6.84 -24.71 -3.46
N ARG A 250 -5.81 -24.84 -2.61
CA ARG A 250 -5.22 -23.70 -1.87
C ARG A 250 -4.62 -22.66 -2.82
N GLN A 251 -3.93 -23.09 -3.88
CA GLN A 251 -3.40 -22.20 -4.91
C GLN A 251 -4.52 -21.41 -5.59
N ALA A 252 -5.66 -22.04 -5.89
CA ALA A 252 -6.80 -21.36 -6.49
C ALA A 252 -7.34 -20.23 -5.59
N GLU A 253 -7.48 -20.49 -4.29
CA GLU A 253 -7.92 -19.49 -3.32
C GLU A 253 -6.89 -18.36 -3.14
N LEU A 254 -5.60 -18.68 -3.11
CA LEU A 254 -4.51 -17.68 -3.08
C LEU A 254 -4.52 -16.77 -4.31
N LEU A 255 -4.76 -17.34 -5.51
CA LEU A 255 -4.88 -16.56 -6.74
C LEU A 255 -6.13 -15.66 -6.73
N LYS A 256 -7.27 -16.16 -6.23
CA LYS A 256 -8.49 -15.34 -6.07
C LYS A 256 -8.24 -14.17 -5.12
N MET A 257 -7.60 -14.41 -3.98
CA MET A 257 -7.23 -13.37 -3.01
C MET A 257 -6.29 -12.33 -3.65
N THR A 258 -5.27 -12.78 -4.39
CA THR A 258 -4.31 -11.89 -5.06
C THR A 258 -4.99 -11.02 -6.12
N LYS A 259 -5.89 -11.61 -6.92
CA LYS A 259 -6.68 -10.88 -7.91
C LYS A 259 -7.55 -9.82 -7.24
N PHE A 260 -8.27 -10.19 -6.19
CA PHE A 260 -9.11 -9.28 -5.42
C PHE A 260 -8.32 -8.08 -4.87
N VAL A 261 -7.16 -8.32 -4.25
CA VAL A 261 -6.31 -7.23 -3.73
C VAL A 261 -5.78 -6.35 -4.85
N SER A 262 -5.31 -6.94 -5.95
CA SER A 262 -4.73 -6.21 -7.08
C SER A 262 -5.76 -5.30 -7.76
N GLU A 263 -7.00 -5.76 -7.94
CA GLU A 263 -8.09 -4.96 -8.51
C GLU A 263 -8.47 -3.78 -7.60
N ARG A 264 -8.51 -4.01 -6.29
CA ARG A 264 -8.93 -2.99 -5.31
C ARG A 264 -7.84 -1.96 -4.98
N MET A 265 -6.57 -2.32 -5.13
CA MET A 265 -5.42 -1.44 -4.85
C MET A 265 -4.78 -0.87 -6.13
N GLY A 266 -5.21 -1.31 -7.31
CA GLY A 266 -4.71 -0.88 -8.63
C GLY A 266 -4.63 0.63 -8.83
N VAL A 267 -5.73 1.31 -8.51
CA VAL A 267 -5.86 2.77 -8.65
C VAL A 267 -4.88 3.48 -7.72
N PHE A 268 -4.82 3.06 -6.44
CA PHE A 268 -3.94 3.66 -5.45
C PHE A 268 -2.48 3.57 -5.89
N VAL A 269 -1.99 2.38 -6.26
CA VAL A 269 -0.59 2.22 -6.68
C VAL A 269 -0.25 3.07 -7.90
N THR A 270 -1.16 3.15 -8.87
CA THR A 270 -0.95 3.98 -10.06
C THR A 270 -0.83 5.45 -9.69
N VAL A 271 -1.82 5.98 -8.96
CA VAL A 271 -1.90 7.38 -8.58
C VAL A 271 -0.71 7.76 -7.68
N SER A 272 -0.42 6.95 -6.66
CA SER A 272 0.70 7.17 -5.75
C SER A 272 2.04 7.14 -6.43
N THR A 273 2.26 6.20 -7.36
CA THR A 273 3.52 6.12 -8.10
C THR A 273 3.68 7.35 -9.00
N VAL A 274 2.66 7.74 -9.78
CA VAL A 274 2.75 8.88 -10.71
C VAL A 274 3.05 10.18 -9.96
N PHE A 275 2.27 10.52 -8.95
CA PHE A 275 2.44 11.79 -8.24
C PHE A 275 3.71 11.81 -7.38
N SER A 276 4.12 10.68 -6.80
CA SER A 276 5.41 10.59 -6.10
C SER A 276 6.58 10.69 -7.08
N SER A 277 6.49 10.11 -8.28
CA SER A 277 7.53 10.28 -9.30
C SER A 277 7.70 11.73 -9.74
N LEU A 278 6.59 12.44 -9.95
CA LEU A 278 6.61 13.87 -10.28
C LEU A 278 7.14 14.72 -9.11
N ALA A 279 6.74 14.42 -7.87
CA ALA A 279 7.28 15.09 -6.68
C ALA A 279 8.78 14.83 -6.50
N ALA A 280 9.27 13.61 -6.74
CA ALA A 280 10.69 13.28 -6.68
C ALA A 280 11.50 14.02 -7.76
N ALA A 281 10.99 14.10 -8.99
CA ALA A 281 11.62 14.85 -10.08
C ALA A 281 11.76 16.33 -9.73
N ASN A 282 10.68 16.95 -9.22
CA ASN A 282 10.70 18.36 -8.81
C ASN A 282 11.54 18.59 -7.56
N GLY A 283 11.56 17.65 -6.61
CA GLY A 283 12.45 17.69 -5.45
C GLY A 283 13.93 17.72 -5.85
N LEU A 284 14.32 16.91 -6.84
CA LEU A 284 15.69 16.94 -7.38
C LEU A 284 15.98 18.25 -8.12
N TYR A 285 15.05 18.71 -8.97
CA TYR A 285 15.20 19.99 -9.67
C TYR A 285 15.33 21.16 -8.69
N LEU A 286 14.57 21.16 -7.59
CA LEU A 286 14.69 22.13 -6.52
C LEU A 286 16.09 22.10 -5.90
N MET A 287 16.64 20.91 -5.59
CA MET A 287 17.96 20.82 -4.97
C MET A 287 19.12 21.24 -5.88
N ALA A 288 19.10 20.83 -7.14
CA ALA A 288 20.25 20.93 -8.05
C ALA A 288 20.12 22.05 -9.10
N GLY A 289 18.93 22.59 -9.30
CA GLY A 289 18.62 23.57 -10.33
C GLY A 289 18.82 25.03 -9.91
N PHE A 290 19.06 25.33 -8.63
CA PHE A 290 19.20 26.69 -8.13
C PHE A 290 20.42 26.80 -7.21
N GLU A 291 21.23 27.83 -7.41
CA GLU A 291 22.48 28.02 -6.68
C GLU A 291 22.26 28.68 -5.32
N VAL A 292 21.33 29.64 -5.25
CA VAL A 292 21.00 30.42 -4.06
C VAL A 292 19.68 29.92 -3.45
N ILE A 293 19.75 28.88 -2.61
CA ILE A 293 18.63 28.37 -1.83
C ILE A 293 19.04 28.30 -0.35
N SER A 294 18.12 28.65 0.56
CA SER A 294 18.35 28.50 2.01
C SER A 294 18.59 27.04 2.41
N LEU A 295 19.29 26.83 3.52
CA LEU A 295 19.52 25.49 4.07
C LEU A 295 18.19 24.75 4.33
N ILE A 296 17.18 25.45 4.86
CA ILE A 296 15.86 24.87 5.19
C ILE A 296 15.19 24.31 3.94
N MET A 297 15.18 25.07 2.83
CA MET A 297 14.57 24.63 1.58
C MET A 297 15.31 23.45 0.95
N ARG A 298 16.65 23.38 1.09
CA ARG A 298 17.43 22.20 0.67
C ARG A 298 17.08 20.96 1.50
N VAL A 299 16.95 21.11 2.82
CA VAL A 299 16.54 20.01 3.72
C VAL A 299 15.13 19.54 3.38
N MET A 300 14.19 20.45 3.14
CA MET A 300 12.82 20.11 2.72
C MET A 300 12.81 19.37 1.38
N ALA A 301 13.59 19.83 0.39
CA ALA A 301 13.69 19.18 -0.91
C ALA A 301 14.26 17.76 -0.80
N LEU A 302 15.30 17.56 0.02
CA LEU A 302 15.86 16.24 0.34
C LEU A 302 14.81 15.33 0.98
N LEU A 303 14.09 15.82 1.99
CA LEU A 303 13.06 15.04 2.67
C LEU A 303 11.93 14.64 1.72
N TRP A 304 11.42 15.56 0.90
CA TRP A 304 10.37 15.28 -0.06
C TRP A 304 10.81 14.29 -1.14
N MET A 305 12.01 14.45 -1.69
CA MET A 305 12.56 13.52 -2.66
C MET A 305 12.68 12.10 -2.07
N ASN A 306 13.26 11.96 -0.88
CA ASN A 306 13.42 10.65 -0.24
C ASN A 306 12.07 10.03 0.17
N CYS A 307 11.14 10.83 0.68
CA CYS A 307 9.79 10.36 1.01
C CYS A 307 9.05 9.87 -0.25
N ALA A 308 9.12 10.63 -1.34
CA ALA A 308 8.50 10.26 -2.61
C ALA A 308 9.10 8.98 -3.19
N MET A 309 10.43 8.83 -3.16
CA MET A 309 11.10 7.57 -3.53
C MET A 309 10.69 6.40 -2.64
N GLY A 310 10.54 6.63 -1.32
CA GLY A 310 10.02 5.65 -0.38
C GLY A 310 8.60 5.19 -0.72
N ILE A 311 7.72 6.12 -1.09
CA ILE A 311 6.35 5.80 -1.53
C ILE A 311 6.38 4.93 -2.79
N ILE A 312 7.19 5.29 -3.80
CA ILE A 312 7.35 4.49 -5.03
C ILE A 312 7.79 3.06 -4.69
N LEU A 313 8.79 2.90 -3.82
CA LEU A 313 9.28 1.59 -3.40
C LEU A 313 8.19 0.76 -2.72
N ILE A 314 7.49 1.33 -1.73
CA ILE A 314 6.46 0.58 -1.00
C ILE A 314 5.29 0.22 -1.90
N THR A 315 4.85 1.14 -2.76
CA THR A 315 3.70 0.92 -3.65
C THR A 315 3.97 -0.12 -4.73
N LEU A 316 5.19 -0.19 -5.27
CA LEU A 316 5.54 -1.10 -6.36
C LEU A 316 6.22 -2.41 -5.90
N ASN A 317 7.13 -2.40 -4.91
CA ASN A 317 7.86 -3.61 -4.51
C ASN A 317 6.95 -4.69 -3.92
N LEU A 318 5.94 -4.27 -3.16
CA LEU A 318 5.03 -5.18 -2.47
C LEU A 318 4.19 -6.03 -3.45
N PRO A 319 3.48 -5.45 -4.44
CA PRO A 319 2.82 -6.24 -5.48
C PRO A 319 3.79 -6.96 -6.40
N ALA A 320 4.98 -6.39 -6.68
CA ALA A 320 6.01 -7.07 -7.47
C ALA A 320 6.47 -8.36 -6.80
N LYS A 321 6.66 -8.36 -5.47
CA LYS A 321 6.98 -9.56 -4.70
C LYS A 321 5.88 -10.61 -4.81
N THR A 322 4.61 -10.21 -4.76
CA THR A 322 3.50 -11.16 -4.89
C THR A 322 3.51 -11.83 -6.27
N GLN A 323 3.74 -11.05 -7.34
CA GLN A 323 3.84 -11.59 -8.69
C GLN A 323 5.06 -12.52 -8.87
N TYR A 324 6.18 -12.20 -8.20
CA TYR A 324 7.34 -13.09 -8.16
C TYR A 324 7.01 -14.42 -7.50
N GLU A 325 6.37 -14.41 -6.33
CA GLU A 325 6.01 -15.64 -5.61
C GLU A 325 5.02 -16.52 -6.39
N VAL A 326 4.04 -15.92 -7.08
CA VAL A 326 3.13 -16.65 -7.98
C VAL A 326 3.91 -17.35 -9.09
N LYS A 327 4.91 -16.67 -9.68
CA LYS A 327 5.77 -17.26 -10.72
C LYS A 327 6.69 -18.34 -10.15
N ASN A 328 7.19 -18.16 -8.94
CA ASN A 328 8.03 -19.13 -8.23
C ASN A 328 7.31 -20.46 -8.02
N THR A 329 5.99 -20.45 -7.77
CA THR A 329 5.18 -21.68 -7.72
C THR A 329 5.32 -22.52 -8.99
N ALA A 330 5.26 -21.90 -10.17
CA ALA A 330 5.43 -22.63 -11.44
C ALA A 330 6.84 -23.22 -11.58
N GLN A 331 7.86 -22.48 -11.12
CA GLN A 331 9.25 -22.94 -11.15
C GLN A 331 9.48 -24.15 -10.24
N ILE A 332 8.87 -24.17 -9.05
CA ILE A 332 8.94 -25.31 -8.12
C ILE A 332 8.30 -26.55 -8.76
N LEU A 333 7.11 -26.42 -9.37
CA LEU A 333 6.42 -27.54 -10.03
C LEU A 333 7.14 -28.05 -11.29
N LEU A 334 7.83 -27.15 -12.01
CA LEU A 334 8.66 -27.52 -13.17
C LEU A 334 9.94 -28.26 -12.78
N ALA A 335 10.49 -27.99 -11.60
CA ALA A 335 11.73 -28.60 -11.12
C ALA A 335 11.54 -30.02 -10.54
N ASP A 336 10.30 -30.48 -10.38
CA ASP A 336 9.99 -31.81 -9.86
C ASP A 336 9.96 -32.85 -11.00
N ASP A 337 11.12 -33.46 -11.28
CA ASP A 337 11.28 -34.44 -12.36
C ASP A 337 10.35 -35.67 -12.19
N VAL A 338 10.06 -36.07 -10.96
CA VAL A 338 9.21 -37.25 -10.67
C VAL A 338 7.76 -36.94 -11.03
N LEU A 339 7.28 -35.74 -10.70
CA LEU A 339 5.95 -35.27 -11.05
C LEU A 339 5.78 -35.06 -12.57
N GLN A 340 6.86 -34.68 -13.27
CA GLN A 340 6.85 -34.50 -14.73
C GLN A 340 6.76 -35.81 -15.52
N HIS A 341 7.26 -36.92 -14.95
CA HIS A 341 7.30 -38.24 -15.60
C HIS A 341 6.33 -39.24 -14.95
N THR A 342 5.32 -38.76 -14.23
CA THR A 342 4.33 -39.65 -13.59
C THR A 342 3.41 -40.27 -14.65
N ASP A 343 3.21 -41.59 -14.60
CA ASP A 343 2.27 -42.32 -15.48
C ASP A 343 0.79 -42.06 -15.14
N ASP A 344 0.50 -41.47 -13.97
CA ASP A 344 -0.85 -41.08 -13.56
C ASP A 344 -1.28 -39.79 -14.26
N GLU A 345 -2.10 -39.97 -15.30
CA GLU A 345 -2.69 -38.90 -16.11
C GLU A 345 -3.43 -37.85 -15.26
N LYS A 346 -4.04 -38.23 -14.13
CA LYS A 346 -4.75 -37.28 -13.27
C LYS A 346 -3.79 -36.38 -12.51
N CYS A 347 -2.70 -36.92 -11.97
CA CYS A 347 -1.65 -36.14 -11.31
C CYS A 347 -1.00 -35.16 -12.29
N TRP A 348 -0.66 -35.64 -13.49
CA TRP A 348 -0.09 -34.80 -14.55
C TRP A 348 -1.01 -33.64 -14.94
N ARG A 349 -2.30 -33.92 -15.20
CA ARG A 349 -3.29 -32.88 -15.55
C ARG A 349 -3.46 -31.85 -14.44
N THR A 350 -3.50 -32.27 -13.18
CA THR A 350 -3.62 -31.34 -12.04
C THR A 350 -2.38 -30.46 -11.92
N CYS A 351 -1.17 -31.03 -12.02
CA CYS A 351 0.08 -30.28 -11.99
C CYS A 351 0.14 -29.25 -13.13
N ARG A 352 -0.20 -29.67 -14.36
CA ARG A 352 -0.23 -28.77 -15.52
C ARG A 352 -1.23 -27.63 -15.34
N SER A 353 -2.42 -27.92 -14.81
CA SER A 353 -3.41 -26.89 -14.47
C SER A 353 -2.91 -25.91 -13.40
N MET A 354 -2.15 -26.37 -12.41
CA MET A 354 -1.51 -25.49 -11.41
C MET A 354 -0.45 -24.58 -12.04
N MET A 355 0.37 -25.11 -12.95
CA MET A 355 1.37 -24.35 -13.70
C MET A 355 0.73 -23.33 -14.65
N ASP A 356 -0.27 -23.74 -15.43
CA ASP A 356 -0.98 -22.87 -16.37
C ASP A 356 -1.63 -21.71 -15.60
N ARG A 357 -2.25 -21.98 -14.44
CA ARG A 357 -2.77 -20.92 -13.56
C ARG A 357 -1.67 -19.99 -13.05
N ALA A 358 -0.51 -20.50 -12.65
CA ALA A 358 0.59 -19.66 -12.19
C ALA A 358 1.18 -18.78 -13.31
N HIS A 359 1.30 -19.29 -14.54
CA HIS A 359 1.86 -18.55 -15.67
C HIS A 359 0.89 -17.60 -16.37
N LEU A 360 -0.37 -18.04 -16.55
CA LEU A 360 -1.38 -17.34 -17.34
C LEU A 360 -2.40 -16.58 -16.48
N SER A 361 -2.32 -16.64 -15.14
CA SER A 361 -3.32 -15.94 -14.34
C SER A 361 -3.28 -14.43 -14.56
N SER A 362 -4.47 -13.83 -14.67
CA SER A 362 -4.68 -12.38 -14.69
C SER A 362 -4.43 -11.73 -13.32
N THR A 363 -3.65 -12.37 -12.44
CA THR A 363 -3.33 -11.83 -11.10
C THR A 363 -2.28 -10.73 -11.15
N LYS A 364 -1.70 -10.48 -12.33
CA LYS A 364 -0.75 -9.38 -12.55
C LYS A 364 -1.44 -8.05 -12.29
N MET A 365 -0.78 -7.25 -11.47
CA MET A 365 -1.17 -5.87 -11.23
C MET A 365 -0.51 -4.99 -12.29
N TYR A 366 -1.32 -4.12 -12.91
CA TYR A 366 -0.88 -3.24 -13.98
C TYR A 366 -0.79 -1.79 -13.50
N PHE A 367 0.35 -1.17 -13.74
CA PHE A 367 0.59 0.26 -13.60
C PHE A 367 -0.04 1.01 -14.79
N VAL A 368 -0.90 2.00 -14.49
CA VAL A 368 -1.65 2.78 -15.51
C VAL A 368 -2.43 1.87 -16.48
N GLN A 369 -2.84 0.69 -16.02
CA GLN A 369 -3.50 -0.34 -16.83
C GLN A 369 -2.71 -0.81 -18.09
N ALA A 370 -1.44 -0.41 -18.21
CA ALA A 370 -0.63 -0.66 -19.41
C ALA A 370 0.61 -1.51 -19.11
N PHE A 371 1.27 -1.29 -17.98
CA PHE A 371 2.55 -1.94 -17.66
C PHE A 371 2.38 -2.95 -16.52
N ALA A 372 2.65 -4.23 -16.76
CA ALA A 372 2.66 -5.22 -15.69
C ALA A 372 3.79 -4.93 -14.70
N ILE A 373 3.48 -4.88 -13.40
CA ILE A 373 4.45 -4.62 -12.34
C ILE A 373 5.31 -5.87 -12.11
N ASP A 374 6.51 -5.91 -12.70
CA ASP A 374 7.49 -6.97 -12.48
C ASP A 374 8.45 -6.64 -11.30
N GLN A 375 9.31 -7.60 -10.91
CA GLN A 375 10.33 -7.42 -9.86
C GLN A 375 11.29 -6.25 -10.13
N HIS A 376 11.52 -5.91 -11.41
CA HIS A 376 12.46 -4.87 -11.82
C HIS A 376 11.78 -3.51 -12.05
N PHE A 377 10.46 -3.48 -12.14
CA PHE A 377 9.65 -2.30 -12.44
C PHE A 377 9.84 -1.17 -11.43
N PRO A 378 9.89 -1.42 -10.10
CA PRO A 378 10.21 -0.38 -9.12
C PRO A 378 11.56 0.30 -9.40
N HIS A 379 12.58 -0.49 -9.76
CA HIS A 379 13.91 0.03 -10.08
C HIS A 379 13.91 0.86 -11.37
N LYS A 380 13.14 0.44 -12.39
CA LYS A 380 12.96 1.20 -13.64
C LYS A 380 12.34 2.58 -13.34
N ILE A 381 11.29 2.63 -12.52
CA ILE A 381 10.63 3.91 -12.15
C ILE A 381 11.56 4.79 -11.31
N LEU A 382 12.27 4.23 -10.34
CA LEU A 382 13.27 4.97 -9.55
C LEU A 382 14.45 5.48 -10.38
N PHE A 383 14.77 4.86 -11.51
CA PHE A 383 15.75 5.39 -12.44
C PHE A 383 15.15 6.54 -13.27
N ILE A 384 13.93 6.39 -13.77
CA ILE A 384 13.30 7.39 -14.63
C ILE A 384 12.95 8.68 -13.87
N ALA A 385 12.30 8.57 -12.70
CA ALA A 385 11.73 9.73 -12.02
C ALA A 385 12.76 10.81 -11.62
N PRO A 386 13.87 10.48 -10.94
CA PRO A 386 14.91 11.47 -10.64
C PRO A 386 15.59 11.99 -11.91
N ASN A 387 15.80 11.15 -12.94
CA ASN A 387 16.44 11.59 -14.18
C ASN A 387 15.63 12.65 -14.93
N ILE A 388 14.30 12.65 -14.83
CA ILE A 388 13.46 13.77 -15.32
C ILE A 388 13.85 15.07 -14.62
N GLY A 389 14.06 15.05 -13.30
CA GLY A 389 14.55 16.20 -12.55
C GLY A 389 15.93 16.67 -13.02
N THR A 390 16.86 15.75 -13.29
CA THR A 390 18.18 16.07 -13.84
C THR A 390 18.09 16.73 -15.21
N LEU A 391 17.20 16.25 -16.08
CA LEU A 391 16.95 16.86 -17.39
C LEU A 391 16.43 18.28 -17.25
N MET A 392 15.50 18.54 -16.31
CA MET A 392 15.03 19.89 -16.02
C MET A 392 16.17 20.81 -15.57
N VAL A 393 17.09 20.31 -14.74
CA VAL A 393 18.30 21.05 -14.33
C VAL A 393 19.17 21.40 -15.55
N MET A 394 19.38 20.46 -16.45
CA MET A 394 20.16 20.69 -17.67
C MET A 394 19.51 21.76 -18.56
N PHE A 395 18.21 21.64 -18.85
CA PHE A 395 17.49 22.62 -19.66
C PHE A 395 17.63 24.04 -19.13
N LYS A 396 17.48 24.21 -17.81
CA LYS A 396 17.65 25.50 -17.16
C LYS A 396 19.09 26.01 -17.25
N LYS A 397 20.09 25.17 -16.95
CA LYS A 397 21.51 25.56 -17.00
C LYS A 397 22.01 25.87 -18.41
N MET A 398 21.38 25.28 -19.43
CA MET A 398 21.66 25.58 -20.84
C MET A 398 21.02 26.91 -21.30
N GLY A 399 20.28 27.61 -20.44
CA GLY A 399 19.62 28.88 -20.78
C GLY A 399 18.42 28.71 -21.74
N LEU A 400 17.86 27.50 -21.83
CA LEU A 400 16.69 27.23 -22.67
C LEU A 400 15.38 27.69 -22.00
N VAL A 401 15.41 28.06 -20.71
CA VAL A 401 14.29 28.62 -19.93
C VAL A 401 14.76 29.65 -18.92
#